data_AF-A0A1J5KGL9-F1
#
_entry.id   AF-A0A1J5KGL9-F1
#
_cell.length_a   1.000
_cell.length_b   1.000
_cell.length_c   1.000
_cell.angle_alpha   90.00
_cell.angle_beta   90.00
_cell.angle_gamma   90.00
#
_symmetry.space_group_name_H-M   'P 1'
#
loop_
_entity.id
_entity.type
_entity.pdbx_description
1 polymer ?
#
loop_
_entity_poly.entity_id
_entity_poly.type
_entity_poly.pdbx_seq_one_letter_code
_entity_poly.pdbx_strand_id
1 'polypeptide(L)' 'MKTETVEEFLARGGKVQKSKSEVSLDQLLYNEGLLDKEDAETVKKQLNEGLSEVLKENFEKSKNQSTK' A
#
# COMPACT_ATOMS: atom_id res chain seq x y z
N MET A 1 -0.27 -13.39 -22.65
CA MET A 1 0.70 -14.16 -21.85
C MET A 1 0.02 -15.46 -21.44
N LYS A 2 0.74 -16.60 -21.35
CA LYS A 2 0.14 -17.83 -20.78
C LYS A 2 0.02 -17.63 -19.27
N THR A 3 -1.18 -17.71 -18.74
CA THR A 3 -1.44 -17.71 -17.29
C THR A 3 -1.09 -19.09 -16.75
N GLU A 4 -0.23 -19.15 -15.73
CA GLU A 4 0.10 -20.38 -15.00
C GLU A 4 -0.24 -20.20 -13.52
N THR A 5 -0.51 -21.29 -12.83
CA THR A 5 -0.73 -21.28 -11.38
C THR A 5 0.59 -21.12 -10.62
N VAL A 6 0.52 -20.69 -9.36
CA VAL A 6 1.73 -20.55 -8.52
C VAL A 6 2.37 -21.92 -8.29
N GLU A 7 1.54 -22.97 -8.18
CA GLU A 7 1.96 -24.36 -8.01
C GLU A 7 2.74 -24.86 -9.22
N GLU A 8 2.26 -24.58 -10.44
CA GLU A 8 2.96 -24.92 -11.69
C GLU A 8 4.30 -24.18 -11.80
N PHE A 9 4.33 -22.89 -11.43
CA PHE A 9 5.54 -22.06 -11.41
C PHE A 9 6.60 -22.61 -10.44
N LEU A 10 6.19 -23.04 -9.25
CA LEU A 10 7.09 -23.61 -8.25
C LEU A 10 7.57 -25.01 -8.67
N ALA A 11 6.69 -25.84 -9.24
CA ALA A 11 7.00 -27.19 -9.68
C ALA A 11 8.09 -27.23 -10.77
N ARG A 12 8.15 -26.20 -11.64
CA ARG A 12 9.22 -26.05 -12.64
C ARG A 12 10.51 -25.41 -12.11
N GLY A 13 10.65 -25.26 -10.79
CA GLY A 13 11.82 -24.68 -10.15
C GLY A 13 11.83 -23.14 -10.14
N GLY A 14 10.70 -22.50 -10.39
CA GLY A 14 10.53 -21.06 -10.21
C GLY A 14 10.80 -20.66 -8.76
N LYS A 15 11.44 -19.51 -8.56
CA LYS A 15 11.78 -19.00 -7.23
C LYS A 15 10.97 -17.74 -6.95
N VAL A 16 10.20 -17.77 -5.86
CA VAL A 16 9.55 -16.57 -5.32
C VAL A 16 10.57 -15.85 -4.46
N GLN A 17 10.96 -14.64 -4.85
CA GLN A 17 11.75 -13.76 -4.01
C GLN A 17 10.85 -12.61 -3.56
N LYS A 18 10.92 -12.27 -2.27
CA LYS A 18 10.39 -10.99 -1.82
C LYS A 18 11.07 -9.90 -2.62
N SER A 19 10.26 -9.00 -3.17
CA SER A 19 10.82 -7.83 -3.83
C SER A 19 11.67 -7.05 -2.83
N LYS A 20 12.86 -6.64 -3.27
CA LYS A 20 13.72 -5.72 -2.52
C LYS A 20 13.37 -4.26 -2.80
N SER A 21 12.52 -4.01 -3.79
CA SER A 21 12.03 -2.67 -4.10
C SER A 21 10.80 -2.37 -3.27
N GLU A 22 10.77 -1.20 -2.64
CA GLU A 22 9.54 -0.64 -2.11
C GLU A 22 8.62 -0.31 -3.28
N VAL A 23 7.40 -0.85 -3.25
CA VAL A 23 6.34 -0.51 -4.21
C VAL A 23 5.35 0.39 -3.48
N SER A 24 4.95 1.49 -4.11
CA SER A 24 3.96 2.38 -3.51
C SER A 24 2.55 1.80 -3.70
N LEU A 25 1.61 2.19 -2.82
CA LEU A 25 0.23 1.73 -2.88
C LEU A 25 -0.42 2.03 -4.24
N ASP A 26 -0.17 3.20 -4.80
CA ASP A 26 -0.68 3.60 -6.12
C ASP A 26 -0.17 2.68 -7.24
N GLN A 27 1.11 2.34 -7.23
CA GLN A 27 1.71 1.42 -8.20
C GLN A 27 1.12 0.03 -8.06
N LEU A 28 0.84 -0.43 -6.85
CA LEU A 28 0.22 -1.74 -6.63
C LEU A 28 -1.22 -1.76 -7.17
N LEU A 29 -2.02 -0.75 -6.86
CA LEU A 29 -3.41 -0.65 -7.34
C LEU A 29 -3.49 -0.56 -8.88
N TYR A 30 -2.55 0.16 -9.49
CA TYR A 30 -2.44 0.26 -10.94
C TYR A 30 -1.96 -1.05 -11.58
N ASN A 31 -0.90 -1.66 -11.05
CA ASN A 31 -0.29 -2.86 -11.65
C ASN A 31 -1.22 -4.08 -11.59
N GLU A 32 -2.05 -4.18 -10.55
CA GLU A 32 -3.07 -5.23 -10.42
C GLU A 32 -4.34 -4.92 -11.26
N GLY A 33 -4.37 -3.78 -11.97
CA GLY A 33 -5.49 -3.38 -12.82
C GLY A 33 -6.76 -3.04 -12.04
N LEU A 34 -6.62 -2.73 -10.73
CA LEU A 34 -7.76 -2.40 -9.86
C LEU A 34 -8.26 -0.98 -10.11
N LEU A 35 -7.34 -0.06 -10.39
CA LEU A 35 -7.63 1.36 -10.65
C LEU A 35 -6.78 1.86 -11.81
N ASP A 36 -7.23 2.92 -12.46
CA ASP A 36 -6.35 3.68 -13.33
C ASP A 36 -5.35 4.50 -12.50
N LYS A 37 -4.41 5.15 -13.19
CA LYS A 37 -3.32 5.87 -12.54
C LYS A 37 -3.81 7.07 -11.73
N GLU A 38 -4.86 7.76 -12.19
CA GLU A 38 -5.37 8.98 -11.56
C GLU A 38 -6.16 8.65 -10.28
N ASP A 39 -6.97 7.60 -10.35
CA ASP A 39 -7.71 7.07 -9.21
C ASP A 39 -6.76 6.48 -8.15
N ALA A 40 -5.73 5.75 -8.56
CA ALA A 40 -4.74 5.17 -7.64
C ALA A 40 -3.94 6.25 -6.89
N GLU A 41 -3.54 7.33 -7.57
CA GLU A 41 -2.92 8.51 -6.96
C GLU A 41 -3.86 9.18 -5.96
N THR A 42 -5.15 9.32 -6.32
CA THR A 42 -6.18 9.93 -5.46
C THR A 42 -6.37 9.13 -4.16
N VAL A 43 -6.48 7.81 -4.24
CA VAL A 43 -6.60 6.93 -3.07
C VAL A 43 -5.39 7.07 -2.15
N LYS A 44 -4.17 7.04 -2.72
CA LYS A 44 -2.94 7.24 -1.96
C LYS A 44 -2.94 8.59 -1.23
N LYS A 45 -3.37 9.66 -1.91
CA LYS A 45 -3.44 11.00 -1.32
C LYS A 45 -4.43 11.05 -0.16
N GLN A 46 -5.66 10.60 -0.38
CA GLN A 46 -6.72 10.62 0.64
C GLN A 46 -6.34 9.79 1.87
N LEU A 47 -5.71 8.63 1.67
CA LEU A 47 -5.23 7.80 2.77
C LEU A 47 -4.16 8.52 3.61
N ASN A 48 -3.19 9.15 2.95
CA ASN A 48 -2.14 9.89 3.64
C ASN A 48 -2.69 11.11 4.39
N GLU A 49 -3.65 11.82 3.82
CA GLU A 49 -4.33 12.97 4.45
C GLU A 49 -5.09 12.50 5.70
N GLY A 50 -5.94 11.47 5.57
CA GLY A 50 -6.70 10.95 6.71
C GLY A 50 -5.82 10.41 7.83
N LEU A 51 -4.73 9.70 7.51
CA LEU A 51 -3.75 9.26 8.51
C LEU A 51 -3.08 10.45 9.20
N SER A 52 -2.68 11.48 8.45
CA SER A 52 -2.04 12.68 9.00
C SER A 52 -2.98 13.44 9.94
N GLU A 53 -4.25 13.58 9.58
CA GLU A 53 -5.27 14.23 10.41
C GLU A 53 -5.50 13.47 11.72
N VAL A 54 -5.74 12.16 11.63
CA VAL A 54 -5.97 11.31 12.80
C VAL A 54 -4.74 11.29 13.72
N LEU A 55 -3.54 11.22 13.15
CA LEU A 55 -2.31 11.27 13.93
C LEU A 55 -2.14 12.62 14.63
N LYS A 56 -2.37 13.74 13.93
CA LYS A 56 -2.34 15.09 14.54
C LYS A 56 -3.33 15.20 15.70
N GLU A 57 -4.57 14.79 15.49
CA GLU A 57 -5.60 14.83 16.52
C GLU A 57 -5.21 14.01 17.75
N ASN A 58 -4.68 12.81 17.56
CA ASN A 58 -4.22 11.96 18.66
C ASN A 58 -3.01 12.57 19.40
N PHE A 59 -2.04 13.13 18.67
CA PHE A 59 -0.88 13.76 19.30
C PHE A 59 -1.26 15.03 20.06
N GLU A 60 -2.19 15.84 19.55
CA GLU A 60 -2.70 17.02 20.27
C GLU A 60 -3.49 16.65 21.52
N LYS A 61 -4.35 15.62 21.44
CA LYS A 61 -5.05 15.07 22.62
C LYS A 61 -4.08 14.55 23.67
N SER A 62 -3.01 13.86 23.27
CA SER A 62 -2.00 13.34 24.20
C SER A 62 -1.23 14.46 24.93
N LYS A 63 -0.97 15.60 24.27
CA LYS A 63 -0.32 16.76 24.90
C LYS A 63 -1.18 17.44 25.96
N ASN A 64 -2.51 17.49 25.74
CA ASN A 64 -3.44 18.12 26.69
C ASN A 64 -3.77 17.25 27.91
N GLN A 65 -3.43 15.96 27.91
CA GLN A 65 -3.57 15.08 29.08
C GLN A 65 -2.32 15.07 29.98
N SER A 66 -1.15 15.48 29.48
CA SER A 66 0.09 15.50 30.26
C SER A 66 0.27 16.74 31.15
N THR A 67 -0.63 17.73 31.05
CA THR A 67 -0.56 19.02 31.77
C THR A 67 -1.63 19.20 32.85
N LYS A 68 -2.31 18.12 33.28
CA LYS A 68 -3.28 18.13 34.38
C LYS A 68 -2.86 17.21 35.53
#